data_AF-A0A2M7V7E0-F1
#
_entry.id   AF-A0A2M7V7E0-F1
#
_cell.length_a   1.000
_cell.length_b   1.000
_cell.length_c   1.000
_cell.angle_alpha   90.00
_cell.angle_beta   90.00
_cell.angle_gamma   90.00
#
_symmetry.space_group_name_H-M   'P 1'
#
loop_
_entity.id
_entity.type
_entity.pdbx_description
1 polymer ?
#
loop_
_entity_poly.entity_id
_entity_poly.type
_entity_poly.pdbx_seq_one_letter_code
_entity_poly.pdbx_strand_id
1 'polypeptide(L)'
;MTCHMKYRTKLTFKIYWQHVKKYKYSLLFTVLFIIIGDVFSIIAPYWYKKFFDVLVGNPEVSELFSIIKVIFFIGLLHWFFIRAAAFTNSYFQTSVMRDLANTCFAYLHKHSFSFFNNNFVGSLVKRVGRFYCSFEGVADRLIWDLLPIVVNVGLIIVVLYTIRPILGVSVLLWVVIFCTTNYFFSKYKLKYDVIKSELDTKATGVLADTVTNHSNIKLFVGYNRERDNLDLLLKSSRTCVDLLGIYPVFLTPHNGF
;
A
#
# COMPACT_ATOMS: atom_id res chain seq x y z
N MET A 1 -5.66 32.65 -3.65
CA MET A 1 -6.82 31.74 -3.84
C MET A 1 -6.49 30.40 -3.20
N THR A 2 -6.72 30.27 -1.89
CA THR A 2 -6.48 29.01 -1.17
C THR A 2 -7.64 28.06 -1.44
N CYS A 3 -7.43 27.09 -2.34
CA CYS A 3 -8.37 25.99 -2.56
C CYS A 3 -8.41 25.15 -1.27
N HIS A 4 -9.40 25.40 -0.40
CA HIS A 4 -9.66 24.54 0.75
C HIS A 4 -10.18 23.19 0.24
N MET A 5 -9.28 22.26 -0.07
CA MET A 5 -9.66 20.88 -0.33
C MET A 5 -10.26 20.28 0.95
N LYS A 6 -11.60 20.22 1.03
CA LYS A 6 -12.28 19.43 2.06
C LYS A 6 -11.89 17.97 1.86
N TYR A 7 -11.09 17.41 2.77
CA TYR A 7 -10.72 16.00 2.80
C TYR A 7 -11.97 15.13 2.89
N ARG A 8 -12.43 14.59 1.74
CA ARG A 8 -13.55 13.65 1.67
C ARG A 8 -13.10 12.20 1.79
N THR A 9 -12.05 11.94 2.56
CA THR A 9 -11.51 10.59 2.82
C THR A 9 -12.61 9.63 3.27
N LYS A 10 -13.51 10.08 4.17
CA LYS A 10 -14.67 9.28 4.61
C LYS A 10 -15.60 8.88 3.47
N LEU A 11 -15.81 9.75 2.48
CA LEU A 11 -16.66 9.45 1.33
C LEU A 11 -15.99 8.44 0.40
N THR A 12 -14.69 8.59 0.13
CA THR A 12 -13.91 7.65 -0.67
C THR A 12 -13.97 6.24 -0.07
N PHE A 13 -13.69 6.11 1.23
CA PHE A 13 -13.80 4.82 1.92
C PHE A 13 -15.23 4.27 1.93
N LYS A 14 -16.25 5.13 2.06
CA LYS A 14 -17.65 4.70 1.95
C LYS A 14 -17.97 4.10 0.58
N ILE A 15 -17.49 4.72 -0.50
CA ILE A 15 -17.71 4.22 -1.86
C ILE A 15 -16.97 2.89 -2.07
N TYR A 16 -15.71 2.79 -1.63
CA TYR A 16 -14.98 1.51 -1.67
C TYR A 16 -15.73 0.41 -0.92
N TRP A 17 -16.18 0.70 0.31
CA TRP A 17 -16.90 -0.27 1.13
C TRP A 17 -18.22 -0.76 0.50
N GLN A 18 -18.94 0.12 -0.18
CA GLN A 18 -20.16 -0.27 -0.92
C GLN A 18 -19.88 -1.30 -2.01
N HIS A 19 -18.75 -1.19 -2.71
CA HIS A 19 -18.36 -2.12 -3.77
C HIS A 19 -17.76 -3.42 -3.20
N VAL A 20 -16.94 -3.31 -2.16
CA VAL A 20 -16.33 -4.46 -1.47
C VAL A 20 -17.39 -5.42 -0.91
N LYS A 21 -18.48 -4.89 -0.32
CA LYS A 21 -19.56 -5.71 0.26
C LYS A 21 -20.23 -6.66 -0.73
N LYS A 22 -20.24 -6.33 -2.03
CA LYS A 22 -20.76 -7.20 -3.09
C LYS A 22 -19.96 -8.49 -3.23
N TYR A 23 -18.66 -8.45 -2.92
CA TYR A 23 -17.72 -9.56 -3.01
C TYR A 23 -17.28 -10.09 -1.63
N LYS A 24 -18.18 -10.01 -0.62
CA LYS A 24 -17.88 -10.40 0.77
C LYS A 24 -17.32 -11.82 0.94
N TYR A 25 -17.76 -12.77 0.10
CA TYR A 25 -17.28 -14.15 0.18
C TYR A 25 -15.85 -14.28 -0.33
N SER A 26 -15.50 -13.58 -1.42
CA SER A 26 -14.13 -13.56 -1.93
C SER A 26 -13.19 -12.96 -0.89
N LEU A 27 -13.58 -11.83 -0.27
CA LEU A 27 -12.82 -11.22 0.82
C LEU A 27 -12.69 -12.15 2.04
N LEU A 28 -13.77 -12.84 2.42
CA LEU A 28 -13.75 -13.77 3.54
C LEU A 28 -12.78 -14.93 3.28
N PHE A 29 -12.81 -15.53 2.09
CA PHE A 29 -11.87 -16.62 1.75
C PHE A 29 -10.42 -16.14 1.71
N THR A 30 -10.15 -14.94 1.15
CA THR A 30 -8.81 -14.35 1.18
C THR A 30 -8.31 -14.17 2.61
N VAL A 31 -9.11 -13.55 3.48
CA VAL A 31 -8.76 -13.33 4.89
C VAL A 31 -8.52 -14.66 5.61
N LEU A 32 -9.41 -15.64 5.41
CA LEU A 32 -9.33 -16.95 6.06
C LEU A 32 -8.08 -17.72 5.62
N PHE A 33 -7.75 -17.73 4.33
CA PHE A 33 -6.55 -18.39 3.83
C PHE A 33 -5.26 -17.72 4.31
N ILE A 34 -5.23 -16.39 4.43
CA ILE A 34 -4.06 -15.69 4.99
C ILE A 34 -3.87 -16.05 6.45
N ILE A 35 -4.93 -16.02 7.26
CA ILE A 35 -4.84 -16.37 8.69
C ILE A 35 -4.34 -17.81 8.85
N ILE A 36 -4.91 -18.75 8.10
CA ILE A 36 -4.48 -20.15 8.15
C ILE A 36 -3.02 -20.31 7.69
N GLY A 37 -2.64 -19.65 6.59
CA GLY A 37 -1.26 -19.65 6.10
C GLY A 37 -0.27 -19.11 7.13
N ASP A 38 -0.62 -18.01 7.79
CA ASP A 38 0.19 -17.36 8.83
C ASP A 38 0.38 -18.28 10.05
N VAL A 39 -0.69 -18.97 10.47
CA VAL A 39 -0.61 -19.99 11.54
C VAL A 39 0.39 -21.10 11.19
N PHE A 40 0.40 -21.60 9.96
CA PHE A 40 1.40 -22.60 9.54
C PHE A 40 2.84 -22.06 9.56
N SER A 41 3.02 -20.77 9.21
CA SER A 41 4.32 -20.10 9.29
C SER A 41 4.84 -20.03 10.73
N ILE A 42 3.95 -19.74 11.69
CA ILE A 42 4.26 -19.66 13.13
C ILE A 42 4.57 -21.04 13.72
N ILE A 43 3.92 -22.10 13.24
CA ILE A 43 4.16 -23.48 13.71
C ILE A 43 5.52 -24.01 13.23
N ALA A 44 6.03 -23.57 12.07
CA ALA A 44 7.27 -24.10 11.50
C ALA A 44 8.51 -23.96 12.42
N PRO A 45 8.79 -22.80 13.06
CA PRO A 45 9.88 -22.64 14.03
C PRO A 45 9.88 -23.67 15.17
N TYR A 46 8.71 -24.09 15.66
CA TYR A 46 8.61 -25.12 16.70
C TYR A 46 9.18 -26.46 16.23
N TRP A 47 8.92 -26.84 14.97
CA TRP A 47 9.45 -28.07 14.39
C TRP A 47 10.94 -27.96 14.05
N TYR A 48 11.41 -26.78 13.63
CA TYR A 48 12.84 -26.54 13.48
C TYR A 48 13.58 -26.70 14.81
N LYS A 49 13.04 -26.18 15.91
CA LYS A 49 13.62 -26.39 17.24
C LYS A 49 13.72 -27.89 17.56
N LYS A 50 12.62 -28.63 17.41
CA LYS A 50 12.61 -30.08 17.67
C LYS A 50 13.61 -30.84 16.80
N PHE A 51 13.76 -30.44 15.54
CA PHE A 51 14.76 -31.02 14.63
C PHE A 51 16.18 -30.84 15.16
N PHE A 52 16.55 -29.62 15.58
CA PHE A 52 17.88 -29.36 16.13
C PHE A 52 18.12 -30.05 17.48
N ASP A 53 17.11 -30.14 18.34
CA ASP A 53 17.21 -30.83 19.63
C ASP A 53 17.54 -32.33 19.44
N VAL A 54 16.89 -33.00 18.48
CA VAL A 54 17.16 -34.42 18.15
C VAL A 54 18.52 -34.60 17.49
N LEU A 55 18.94 -33.64 16.66
CA LEU A 55 20.22 -33.69 15.95
C LEU A 55 21.43 -33.69 16.90
N VAL A 56 21.34 -32.97 18.02
CA VAL A 56 22.45 -32.80 18.99
C VAL A 56 22.54 -33.94 20.00
N GLY A 57 21.44 -34.65 20.29
CA GLY A 57 21.40 -35.71 21.30
C GLY A 57 22.08 -37.02 20.86
N ASN A 58 21.38 -37.80 20.04
CA ASN A 58 21.86 -39.02 19.37
C ASN A 58 20.81 -39.38 18.31
N PRO A 59 21.02 -39.00 17.04
CA PRO A 59 19.94 -39.03 16.06
C PRO A 59 19.68 -40.47 15.57
N GLU A 60 18.47 -40.96 15.80
CA GLU A 60 17.94 -42.04 14.96
C GLU A 60 17.54 -41.45 13.60
N VAL A 61 18.07 -42.04 12.52
CA VAL A 61 17.82 -41.59 11.14
C VAL A 61 16.32 -41.60 10.81
N SER A 62 15.59 -42.59 11.33
CA SER A 62 14.12 -42.73 11.19
C SER A 62 13.36 -41.54 11.78
N GLU A 63 13.71 -41.10 12.99
CA GLU A 63 13.07 -39.98 13.67
C GLU A 63 13.35 -38.66 12.94
N LEU A 64 14.59 -38.48 12.49
CA LEU A 64 15.00 -37.28 11.74
C LEU A 64 14.21 -37.14 10.43
N PHE A 65 14.06 -38.23 9.66
CA PHE A 65 13.25 -38.22 8.43
C PHE A 65 11.77 -37.96 8.70
N SER A 66 11.23 -38.43 9.83
CA SER A 66 9.85 -38.15 10.23
C SER A 66 9.63 -36.65 10.46
N ILE A 67 10.55 -36.00 11.19
CA ILE A 67 10.49 -34.56 11.46
C ILE A 67 10.62 -33.75 10.16
N ILE A 68 11.55 -34.11 9.28
CA ILE A 68 11.71 -33.45 7.97
C ILE A 68 10.43 -33.53 7.13
N LYS A 69 9.76 -34.70 7.10
CA LYS A 69 8.49 -34.87 6.38
C LYS A 69 7.40 -33.94 6.92
N VAL A 70 7.31 -33.79 8.24
CA VAL A 70 6.35 -32.88 8.87
C VAL A 70 6.66 -31.42 8.52
N ILE A 71 7.92 -31.00 8.59
CA ILE A 71 8.35 -29.64 8.18
C ILE A 71 8.00 -29.40 6.71
N PHE A 72 8.29 -30.35 5.83
CA PHE A 72 7.95 -30.26 4.42
C PHE A 72 6.44 -30.10 4.20
N PHE A 73 5.61 -30.89 4.89
CA PHE A 73 4.16 -30.80 4.74
C PHE A 73 3.58 -29.49 5.29
N ILE A 74 4.11 -28.98 6.40
CA ILE A 74 3.75 -27.66 6.93
C ILE A 74 4.12 -26.56 5.92
N GLY A 75 5.32 -26.61 5.35
CA GLY A 75 5.75 -25.66 4.32
C GLY A 75 4.88 -25.72 3.07
N LEU A 76 4.51 -26.93 2.64
CA LEU A 76 3.61 -27.13 1.49
C LEU A 76 2.22 -26.56 1.76
N LEU A 77 1.65 -26.82 2.94
CA LEU A 77 0.35 -26.26 3.34
C LEU A 77 0.41 -24.73 3.41
N HIS A 78 1.44 -24.17 4.04
CA HIS A 78 1.65 -22.72 4.07
C HIS A 78 1.68 -22.13 2.66
N TRP A 79 2.50 -22.69 1.77
CA TRP A 79 2.59 -22.26 0.38
C TRP A 79 1.24 -22.34 -0.34
N PHE A 80 0.52 -23.44 -0.16
CA PHE A 80 -0.81 -23.64 -0.74
C PHE A 80 -1.81 -22.59 -0.28
N PHE A 81 -1.91 -22.33 1.03
CA PHE A 81 -2.84 -21.35 1.59
C PHE A 81 -2.52 -19.93 1.16
N ILE A 82 -1.24 -19.53 1.18
CA ILE A 82 -0.83 -18.20 0.69
C ILE A 82 -1.12 -18.08 -0.81
N ARG A 83 -0.91 -19.13 -1.60
CA ARG A 83 -1.21 -19.10 -3.03
C ARG A 83 -2.73 -19.03 -3.32
N ALA A 84 -3.53 -19.76 -2.56
CA ALA A 84 -4.99 -19.70 -2.63
C ALA A 84 -5.53 -18.31 -2.21
N ALA A 85 -4.95 -17.72 -1.16
CA ALA A 85 -5.22 -16.33 -0.78
C ALA A 85 -4.90 -15.35 -1.91
N ALA A 86 -3.74 -15.49 -2.55
CA ALA A 86 -3.35 -14.65 -3.68
C ALA A 86 -4.33 -14.73 -4.84
N PHE A 87 -4.75 -15.95 -5.21
CA PHE A 87 -5.69 -16.15 -6.32
C PHE A 87 -7.07 -15.53 -6.02
N THR A 88 -7.61 -15.77 -4.82
CA THR A 88 -8.89 -15.18 -4.39
C THR A 88 -8.81 -13.66 -4.26
N ASN A 89 -7.68 -13.13 -3.79
CA ASN A 89 -7.43 -11.70 -3.69
C ASN A 89 -7.40 -11.03 -5.06
N SER A 90 -6.69 -11.62 -6.04
CA SER A 90 -6.63 -11.09 -7.40
C SER A 90 -8.01 -11.03 -8.05
N TYR A 91 -8.83 -12.08 -7.88
CA TYR A 91 -10.23 -12.06 -8.34
C TYR A 91 -11.05 -10.97 -7.64
N PHE A 92 -10.91 -10.84 -6.32
CA PHE A 92 -11.58 -9.83 -5.52
C PHE A 92 -11.25 -8.41 -5.98
N GLN A 93 -9.96 -8.08 -6.07
CA GLN A 93 -9.48 -6.75 -6.40
C GLN A 93 -9.89 -6.33 -7.82
N THR A 94 -9.62 -7.18 -8.82
CA THR A 94 -9.99 -6.89 -10.21
C THR A 94 -11.49 -6.69 -10.39
N SER A 95 -12.31 -7.50 -9.70
CA SER A 95 -13.78 -7.37 -9.74
C SER A 95 -14.27 -6.06 -9.12
N VAL A 96 -13.73 -5.67 -7.96
CA VAL A 96 -14.09 -4.41 -7.29
C VAL A 96 -13.61 -3.21 -8.11
N MET A 97 -12.40 -3.24 -8.67
CA MET A 97 -11.86 -2.18 -9.52
C MET A 97 -12.70 -1.96 -10.77
N ARG A 98 -13.14 -3.04 -11.41
CA ARG A 98 -14.04 -2.99 -12.57
C ARG A 98 -15.37 -2.31 -12.21
N ASP A 99 -15.98 -2.67 -11.08
CA ASP A 99 -17.24 -2.07 -10.67
C ASP A 99 -17.05 -0.58 -10.26
N LEU A 100 -15.93 -0.24 -9.62
CA LEU A 100 -15.58 1.16 -9.32
C LEU A 100 -15.39 1.99 -10.59
N ALA A 101 -14.72 1.44 -11.61
CA ALA A 101 -14.55 2.08 -12.91
C ALA A 101 -15.90 2.35 -13.60
N ASN A 102 -16.80 1.36 -13.60
CA ASN A 102 -18.15 1.49 -14.14
C ASN A 102 -18.97 2.56 -13.41
N THR A 103 -18.89 2.60 -12.07
CA THR A 103 -19.56 3.63 -11.27
C THR A 103 -19.03 5.03 -11.59
N CYS A 104 -17.71 5.18 -11.76
CA CYS A 104 -17.11 6.46 -12.16
C CYS A 104 -17.55 6.87 -13.56
N PHE A 105 -17.58 5.93 -14.51
CA PHE A 105 -18.03 6.17 -15.88
C PHE A 105 -19.48 6.66 -15.91
N ALA A 106 -20.38 5.95 -15.23
CA ALA A 106 -21.80 6.28 -15.16
C ALA A 106 -22.05 7.61 -14.43
N TYR A 107 -21.22 7.95 -13.43
CA TYR A 107 -21.30 9.24 -12.73
C TYR A 107 -20.80 10.39 -13.61
N LEU A 108 -19.69 10.18 -14.34
CA LEU A 108 -19.10 11.20 -15.20
C LEU A 108 -20.06 11.63 -16.32
N HIS A 109 -20.77 10.67 -16.93
CA HIS A 109 -21.75 10.95 -18.00
C HIS A 109 -23.00 11.70 -17.54
N LYS A 110 -23.23 11.83 -16.24
CA LYS A 110 -24.36 12.61 -15.68
C LYS A 110 -24.03 14.10 -15.51
N HIS A 111 -22.79 14.51 -15.80
CA HIS A 111 -22.39 15.91 -15.72
C HIS A 111 -22.85 16.72 -16.94
N SER A 112 -23.11 18.01 -16.72
CA SER A 112 -23.51 18.96 -17.76
C SER A 112 -22.41 19.20 -18.80
N PHE A 113 -22.77 19.60 -20.02
CA PHE A 113 -21.83 20.02 -21.06
C PHE A 113 -20.86 21.12 -20.58
N SER A 114 -21.36 22.09 -19.79
CA SER A 114 -20.54 23.15 -19.18
C SER A 114 -19.39 22.59 -18.32
N PHE A 115 -19.59 21.46 -17.63
CA PHE A 115 -18.53 20.83 -16.84
C PHE A 115 -17.38 20.34 -17.72
N PHE A 116 -17.67 19.74 -18.88
CA PHE A 116 -16.66 19.25 -19.81
C PHE A 116 -15.94 20.37 -20.56
N ASN A 117 -16.61 21.50 -20.83
CA ASN A 117 -15.93 22.67 -21.41
C ASN A 117 -14.96 23.33 -20.41
N ASN A 118 -15.26 23.26 -19.11
CA ASN A 118 -14.46 23.87 -18.07
C ASN A 118 -13.35 22.95 -17.51
N ASN A 119 -13.30 21.68 -17.90
CA ASN A 119 -12.33 20.72 -17.38
C ASN A 119 -11.68 19.92 -18.51
N PHE A 120 -10.35 19.90 -18.53
CA PHE A 120 -9.61 19.12 -19.52
C PHE A 120 -9.91 17.62 -19.38
N VAL A 121 -10.43 17.00 -20.45
CA VAL A 121 -10.87 15.59 -20.45
C VAL A 121 -9.76 14.63 -20.02
N GLY A 122 -8.51 14.85 -20.47
CA GLY A 122 -7.38 14.02 -20.07
C GLY A 122 -7.11 14.05 -18.56
N SER A 123 -7.34 15.19 -17.90
CA SER A 123 -7.20 15.32 -16.44
C SER A 123 -8.28 14.54 -15.68
N LEU A 124 -9.51 14.51 -16.23
CA LEU A 124 -10.63 13.75 -15.68
C LEU A 124 -10.38 12.25 -15.79
N VAL A 125 -9.94 11.77 -16.96
CA VAL A 125 -9.58 10.36 -17.19
C VAL A 125 -8.48 9.93 -16.23
N LYS A 126 -7.41 10.72 -16.08
CA LYS A 126 -6.32 10.43 -15.12
C LYS A 126 -6.81 10.40 -13.67
N ARG A 127 -7.79 11.24 -13.31
CA ARG A 127 -8.36 11.27 -11.95
C ARG A 127 -9.22 10.03 -11.68
N VAL A 128 -10.05 9.60 -12.64
CA VAL A 128 -10.82 8.36 -12.54
C VAL A 128 -9.88 7.15 -12.46
N GLY A 129 -8.88 7.09 -13.34
CA GLY A 129 -7.78 6.11 -13.33
C GLY A 129 -7.18 5.93 -11.94
N ARG A 130 -6.67 7.03 -11.38
CA ARG A 130 -6.08 7.03 -10.04
C ARG A 130 -7.05 6.55 -8.97
N PHE A 131 -8.34 6.91 -9.05
CA PHE A 131 -9.32 6.54 -8.04
C PHE A 131 -9.56 5.02 -7.95
N TYR A 132 -9.81 4.33 -9.06
CA TYR A 132 -10.04 2.88 -8.99
C TYR A 132 -8.73 2.10 -8.84
N CYS A 133 -7.60 2.56 -9.41
CA CYS A 133 -6.29 1.92 -9.21
C CYS A 133 -5.82 2.04 -7.75
N SER A 134 -6.11 3.15 -7.07
CA SER A 134 -5.72 3.33 -5.67
C SER A 134 -6.41 2.34 -4.73
N PHE A 135 -7.52 1.73 -5.15
CA PHE A 135 -8.17 0.68 -4.37
C PHE A 135 -7.26 -0.54 -4.19
N GLU A 136 -6.58 -0.98 -5.25
CA GLU A 136 -5.65 -2.12 -5.21
C GLU A 136 -4.56 -1.88 -4.16
N GLY A 137 -3.89 -0.73 -4.24
CA GLY A 137 -2.86 -0.36 -3.26
C GLY A 137 -3.38 -0.34 -1.83
N VAL A 138 -4.59 0.20 -1.58
CA VAL A 138 -5.18 0.17 -0.22
C VAL A 138 -5.52 -1.25 0.21
N ALA A 139 -6.10 -2.06 -0.68
CA ALA A 139 -6.47 -3.44 -0.40
C ALA A 139 -5.23 -4.29 -0.10
N ASP A 140 -4.15 -4.13 -0.87
CA ASP A 140 -2.89 -4.84 -0.64
C ASP A 140 -2.29 -4.52 0.72
N ARG A 141 -2.23 -3.23 1.09
CA ARG A 141 -1.74 -2.82 2.40
C ARG A 141 -2.59 -3.38 3.55
N LEU A 142 -3.91 -3.50 3.36
CA LEU A 142 -4.78 -4.06 4.38
C LEU A 142 -4.63 -5.59 4.49
N ILE A 143 -4.53 -6.28 3.36
CA ILE A 143 -4.61 -7.74 3.26
C ILE A 143 -3.24 -8.39 3.47
N TRP A 144 -2.19 -7.86 2.86
CA TRP A 144 -0.84 -8.47 2.87
C TRP A 144 0.10 -7.87 3.93
N ASP A 145 -0.09 -6.61 4.31
CA ASP A 145 0.74 -5.99 5.34
C ASP A 145 0.03 -5.98 6.69
N LEU A 146 -1.10 -5.26 6.80
CA LEU A 146 -1.72 -4.95 8.08
C LEU A 146 -2.31 -6.19 8.76
N LEU A 147 -3.00 -7.05 8.01
CA LEU A 147 -3.69 -8.21 8.57
C LEU A 147 -2.70 -9.22 9.19
N PRO A 148 -1.64 -9.69 8.49
CA PRO A 148 -0.62 -10.54 9.10
C PRO A 148 0.06 -9.88 10.30
N ILE A 149 0.36 -8.57 10.25
CA ILE A 149 0.98 -7.86 11.38
C ILE A 149 0.07 -7.92 12.61
N VAL A 150 -1.23 -7.64 12.46
CA VAL A 150 -2.19 -7.65 13.58
C VAL A 150 -2.34 -9.06 14.15
N VAL A 151 -2.43 -10.08 13.30
CA VAL A 151 -2.56 -11.48 13.72
C VAL A 151 -1.30 -11.94 14.46
N ASN A 152 -0.12 -11.72 13.89
CA ASN A 152 1.16 -12.10 14.49
C ASN A 152 1.40 -11.40 15.83
N VAL A 153 1.25 -10.08 15.88
CA VAL A 153 1.44 -9.30 17.11
C VAL A 153 0.42 -9.73 18.16
N GLY A 154 -0.84 -9.93 17.78
CA GLY A 154 -1.88 -10.41 18.69
C GLY A 154 -1.54 -11.79 19.27
N LEU A 155 -1.10 -12.73 18.43
CA LEU A 155 -0.72 -14.08 18.84
C LEU A 155 0.50 -14.06 19.78
N ILE A 156 1.53 -13.28 19.46
CA ILE A 156 2.72 -13.10 20.31
C ILE A 156 2.32 -12.56 21.69
N ILE A 157 1.45 -11.55 21.75
CA ILE A 157 0.97 -10.99 23.03
C ILE A 157 0.22 -12.05 23.84
N VAL A 158 -0.68 -12.81 23.21
CA VAL A 158 -1.44 -13.89 23.89
C VAL A 158 -0.50 -14.98 24.42
N VAL A 159 0.45 -15.46 23.60
CA VAL A 159 1.41 -16.50 24.00
C VAL A 159 2.33 -16.02 25.12
N LEU A 160 2.83 -14.78 25.06
CA LEU A 160 3.67 -14.25 26.14
C LEU A 160 2.88 -14.02 27.42
N TYR A 161 1.62 -13.60 27.32
CA TYR A 161 0.74 -13.40 28.47
C TYR A 161 0.47 -14.72 29.22
N THR A 162 0.27 -15.83 28.50
CA THR A 162 0.07 -17.16 29.12
C THR A 162 1.33 -17.68 29.80
N ILE A 163 2.52 -17.34 29.31
CA ILE A 163 3.80 -17.71 29.95
C ILE A 163 4.05 -16.87 31.21
N ARG A 164 4.07 -15.54 31.05
CA ARG A 164 4.22 -14.56 32.15
C ARG A 164 3.46 -13.28 31.79
N PRO A 165 2.44 -12.87 32.56
CA PRO A 165 1.64 -11.69 32.26
C PRO A 165 2.45 -10.42 32.01
N ILE A 166 3.56 -10.25 32.74
CA ILE A 166 4.43 -9.07 32.61
C ILE A 166 5.07 -8.93 31.23
N LEU A 167 5.39 -10.05 30.56
CA LEU A 167 5.95 -10.04 29.21
C LEU A 167 4.89 -9.60 28.20
N GLY A 168 3.70 -10.19 28.25
CA GLY A 168 2.59 -9.79 27.38
C GLY A 168 2.21 -8.31 27.52
N VAL A 169 2.13 -7.82 28.76
CA VAL A 169 1.82 -6.41 29.05
C VAL A 169 2.94 -5.48 28.56
N SER A 170 4.21 -5.84 28.74
CA SER A 170 5.34 -5.02 28.25
C SER A 170 5.34 -4.85 26.73
N VAL A 171 5.07 -5.92 25.98
CA VAL A 171 4.98 -5.87 24.51
C VAL A 171 3.77 -5.07 24.07
N LEU A 172 2.62 -5.27 24.72
CA LEU A 172 1.41 -4.50 24.42
C LEU A 172 1.64 -2.99 24.65
N LEU A 173 2.29 -2.62 25.75
CA LEU A 173 2.65 -1.23 26.04
C LEU A 173 3.60 -0.66 24.97
N TRP A 174 4.60 -1.43 24.56
CA TRP A 174 5.51 -1.03 23.48
C TRP A 174 4.78 -0.82 22.14
N VAL A 175 3.87 -1.72 21.77
CA VAL A 175 3.04 -1.60 20.56
C VAL A 175 2.20 -0.32 20.60
N VAL A 176 1.58 -0.01 21.74
CA VAL A 176 0.78 1.21 21.91
C VAL A 176 1.65 2.46 21.74
N ILE A 177 2.83 2.51 22.37
CA ILE A 177 3.77 3.65 22.23
C ILE A 177 4.24 3.79 20.78
N PHE A 178 4.60 2.68 20.14
CA PHE A 178 5.06 2.66 18.75
C PHE A 178 3.98 3.18 17.80
N CYS A 179 2.77 2.62 17.88
CA CYS A 179 1.62 3.04 17.07
C CYS A 179 1.27 4.52 17.30
N THR A 180 1.30 4.98 18.55
CA THR A 180 1.01 6.39 18.88
C THR A 180 2.04 7.33 18.25
N THR A 181 3.33 7.00 18.39
CA THR A 181 4.42 7.79 17.80
C THR A 181 4.32 7.82 16.28
N ASN A 182 4.07 6.65 15.65
CA ASN A 182 3.88 6.54 14.20
C ASN A 182 2.68 7.35 13.71
N TYR A 183 1.58 7.37 14.47
CA TYR A 183 0.40 8.17 14.14
C TYR A 183 0.70 9.67 14.14
N PHE A 184 1.38 10.17 15.16
CA PHE A 184 1.78 11.59 15.22
C PHE A 184 2.73 11.95 14.08
N PHE A 185 3.72 11.10 13.80
CA PHE A 185 4.66 11.33 12.70
C PHE A 185 3.97 11.29 11.32
N SER A 186 3.04 10.35 11.13
CA SER A 186 2.23 10.25 9.90
C SER A 186 1.35 11.48 9.70
N LYS A 187 0.74 12.00 10.78
CA LYS A 187 -0.07 13.23 10.72
C LYS A 187 0.80 14.45 10.37
N TYR A 188 2.00 14.54 10.94
CA TYR A 188 2.97 15.58 10.59
C TYR A 188 3.37 15.50 9.12
N LYS A 189 3.68 14.29 8.63
CA LYS A 189 4.07 14.02 7.24
C LYS A 189 2.97 14.39 6.24
N LEU A 190 1.71 14.10 6.58
CA LEU A 190 0.56 14.31 5.69
C LEU A 190 0.48 15.74 5.13
N LYS A 191 0.87 16.76 5.90
CA LYS A 191 0.88 18.16 5.45
C LYS A 191 1.75 18.35 4.20
N TYR A 192 2.92 17.73 4.20
CA TYR A 192 3.89 17.85 3.11
C TYR A 192 3.54 16.95 1.93
N ASP A 193 2.97 15.76 2.19
CA ASP A 193 2.50 14.86 1.13
C ASP A 193 1.40 15.52 0.28
N VAL A 194 0.53 16.34 0.90
CA VAL A 194 -0.50 17.10 0.17
C VAL A 194 0.13 18.18 -0.72
N ILE A 195 1.06 18.97 -0.19
CA ILE A 195 1.77 20.01 -0.97
C ILE A 195 2.51 19.38 -2.15
N LYS A 196 3.19 18.26 -1.91
CA LYS A 196 3.87 17.49 -2.95
C LYS A 196 2.90 17.03 -4.05
N SER A 197 1.75 16.48 -3.66
CA SER A 197 0.72 16.03 -4.62
C SER A 197 0.18 17.16 -5.50
N GLU A 198 0.04 18.37 -4.95
CA GLU A 198 -0.35 19.56 -5.70
C GLU A 198 0.73 19.99 -6.71
N LEU A 199 2.00 20.01 -6.29
CA LEU A 199 3.13 20.33 -7.17
C LEU A 199 3.29 19.32 -8.30
N ASP A 200 3.15 18.02 -8.02
CA ASP A 200 3.21 16.97 -9.04
C ASP A 200 2.05 17.08 -10.06
N THR A 201 0.88 17.53 -9.59
CA THR A 201 -0.28 17.79 -10.46
C THR A 201 -0.02 19.00 -11.36
N LYS A 202 0.56 20.09 -10.82
CA LYS A 202 0.96 21.27 -11.62
C LYS A 202 2.03 20.92 -12.65
N ALA A 203 3.07 20.18 -12.25
CA ALA A 203 4.13 19.73 -13.14
C ALA A 203 3.58 18.84 -14.28
N THR A 204 2.66 17.92 -13.97
CA THR A 204 1.96 17.14 -15.00
C THR A 204 1.18 18.05 -15.96
N GLY A 205 0.51 19.08 -15.45
CA GLY A 205 -0.25 20.04 -16.26
C GLY A 205 0.64 20.79 -17.24
N VAL A 206 1.73 21.39 -16.73
CA VAL A 206 2.73 22.10 -17.55
C VAL A 206 3.31 21.17 -18.62
N LEU A 207 3.64 19.94 -18.27
CA LEU A 207 4.16 18.96 -19.23
C LEU A 207 3.15 18.65 -20.34
N ALA A 208 1.87 18.43 -20.00
CA ALA A 208 0.82 18.18 -20.98
C ALA A 208 0.62 19.39 -21.91
N ASP A 209 0.57 20.60 -21.36
CA ASP A 209 0.40 21.84 -22.12
C ASP A 209 1.58 22.09 -23.08
N THR A 210 2.81 21.80 -22.62
CA THR A 210 4.04 21.91 -23.41
C THR A 210 4.03 20.92 -24.58
N VAL A 211 3.58 19.68 -24.35
CA VAL A 211 3.47 18.66 -25.41
C VAL A 211 2.37 19.01 -26.42
N THR A 212 1.20 19.46 -25.95
CA THR A 212 0.11 19.88 -26.84
C THR A 212 0.47 21.11 -27.67
N ASN A 213 1.24 22.05 -27.10
CA ASN A 213 1.67 23.28 -27.77
C ASN A 213 3.11 23.25 -28.31
N HIS A 214 3.64 22.06 -28.60
CA HIS A 214 5.03 21.86 -29.04
C HIS A 214 5.42 22.72 -30.26
N SER A 215 4.50 22.86 -31.23
CA SER A 215 4.73 23.68 -32.43
C SER A 215 4.95 25.15 -32.08
N ASN A 216 4.17 25.71 -31.14
CA ASN A 216 4.34 27.09 -30.70
C ASN A 216 5.68 27.29 -29.98
N ILE A 217 6.10 26.32 -29.15
CA ILE A 217 7.38 26.39 -28.44
C ILE A 217 8.55 26.43 -29.41
N LYS A 218 8.50 25.64 -30.50
CA LYS A 218 9.52 25.68 -31.55
C LYS A 218 9.53 27.00 -32.32
N LEU A 219 8.35 27.52 -32.69
CA LEU A 219 8.23 28.77 -33.44
C LEU A 219 8.76 29.98 -32.66
N PHE A 220 8.54 30.02 -31.34
CA PHE A 220 8.96 31.13 -30.47
C PHE A 220 10.26 30.87 -29.69
N VAL A 221 11.01 29.80 -30.02
CA VAL A 221 12.28 29.43 -29.34
C VAL A 221 12.11 29.35 -27.80
N GLY A 222 10.95 28.87 -27.34
CA GLY A 222 10.55 28.87 -25.92
C GLY A 222 11.09 27.71 -25.08
N TYR A 223 11.90 26.81 -25.66
CA TYR A 223 12.28 25.54 -25.03
C TYR A 223 12.96 25.70 -23.66
N ASN A 224 13.98 26.57 -23.57
CA ASN A 224 14.70 26.77 -22.30
C ASN A 224 13.78 27.33 -21.21
N ARG A 225 12.88 28.25 -21.56
CA ARG A 225 11.91 28.86 -20.63
C ARG A 225 10.97 27.81 -20.02
N GLU A 226 10.39 26.94 -20.85
CA GLU A 226 9.47 25.91 -20.37
C GLU A 226 10.20 24.81 -19.59
N ARG A 227 11.43 24.44 -20.02
CA ARG A 227 12.27 23.49 -19.29
C ARG A 227 12.61 24.00 -17.89
N ASP A 228 13.04 25.25 -17.76
CA ASP A 228 13.44 25.83 -16.48
C ASP A 228 12.22 26.01 -15.55
N ASN A 229 11.04 26.34 -16.11
CA ASN A 229 9.79 26.37 -15.35
C ASN A 229 9.42 24.99 -14.78
N LEU A 230 9.56 23.92 -15.58
CA LEU A 230 9.33 22.56 -15.11
C LEU A 230 10.36 22.13 -14.05
N ASP A 231 11.63 22.46 -14.24
CA ASP A 231 12.70 22.19 -13.26
C ASP A 231 12.43 22.86 -11.91
N LEU A 232 11.97 24.11 -11.91
CA LEU A 232 11.58 24.82 -10.69
C LEU A 232 10.45 24.12 -9.92
N LEU A 233 9.43 23.62 -10.64
CA LEU A 233 8.33 22.87 -10.02
C LEU A 233 8.81 21.54 -9.42
N LEU A 234 9.69 20.82 -10.14
CA LEU A 234 10.27 19.56 -9.67
C LEU A 234 11.19 19.76 -8.46
N LYS A 235 12.02 20.81 -8.47
CA LYS A 235 12.84 21.21 -7.32
C LYS A 235 11.98 21.53 -6.11
N SER A 236 10.90 22.29 -6.28
CA SER A 236 9.97 22.61 -5.19
C SER A 236 9.30 21.34 -4.61
N SER A 237 8.91 20.40 -5.47
CA SER A 237 8.36 19.09 -5.05
C SER A 237 9.40 18.28 -4.26
N ARG A 238 10.67 18.32 -4.66
CA ARG A 238 11.79 17.69 -3.96
C ARG A 238 12.09 18.33 -2.61
N THR A 239 12.14 19.67 -2.52
CA THR A 239 12.38 20.38 -1.25
C THR A 239 11.32 20.04 -0.20
N CYS A 240 10.05 19.81 -0.60
CA CYS A 240 9.01 19.34 0.31
C CYS A 240 9.32 17.97 0.92
N VAL A 241 10.05 17.12 0.20
CA VAL A 241 10.50 15.80 0.67
C VAL A 241 11.75 15.92 1.56
N ASP A 242 12.66 16.84 1.24
CA ASP A 242 13.86 17.07 2.04
C ASP A 242 13.53 17.71 3.39
N LEU A 243 12.55 18.63 3.43
CA LEU A 243 12.01 19.23 4.67
C LEU A 243 11.33 18.23 5.61
N LEU A 244 10.91 17.08 5.09
CA LEU A 244 10.37 16.00 5.91
C LEU A 244 11.46 15.22 6.66
N GLY A 245 12.74 15.40 6.31
CA GLY A 245 13.86 14.66 6.92
C GLY A 245 13.82 13.15 6.64
N ILE A 246 13.03 12.71 5.66
CA ILE A 246 12.78 11.28 5.36
C ILE A 246 13.83 10.70 4.42
N TYR A 247 14.54 11.53 3.64
CA TYR A 247 15.70 11.06 2.90
C TYR A 247 16.96 11.28 3.73
N PRO A 248 17.76 10.22 4.00
CA PRO A 248 19.15 10.48 4.32
C PRO A 248 19.76 11.19 3.10
N VAL A 249 20.50 12.26 3.35
CA VAL A 249 21.27 13.09 2.42
C VAL A 249 22.28 12.28 1.55
N PHE A 250 22.25 10.95 1.63
CA PHE A 250 23.27 10.02 1.13
C PHE A 250 23.00 9.44 -0.27
N LEU A 251 21.85 9.70 -0.91
CA LEU A 251 21.48 9.14 -2.23
C LEU A 251 21.39 10.17 -3.36
N THR A 252 22.11 11.28 -3.28
CA THR A 252 22.48 12.03 -4.48
C THR A 252 23.79 11.46 -5.03
N PRO A 253 23.79 10.73 -6.15
CA PRO A 253 25.03 10.56 -6.88
C PRO A 253 25.46 11.95 -7.33
N HIS A 254 26.54 12.43 -6.75
CA HIS A 254 27.23 13.64 -7.15
C HIS A 254 28.07 13.33 -8.39
N ASN A 255 27.42 12.94 -9.50
CA ASN A 255 28.08 12.74 -10.79
C ASN A 255 27.30 13.64 -11.77
N GLY A 256 27.80 14.79 -12.22
CA GLY A 256 29.20 15.13 -12.42
C GLY A 256 29.75 14.45 -13.66
N PHE A 257 28.97 14.39 -14.75
CA PHE A 257 29.38 14.41 -16.15
C PHE A 257 28.22 14.89 -17.02
#